data_AF-A0A7V4G0Y3-F1
#
_entry.id   AF-A0A7V4G0Y3-F1
#
_cell.length_a   1.000
_cell.length_b   1.000
_cell.length_c   1.000
_cell.angle_alpha   90.00
_cell.angle_beta   90.00
_cell.angle_gamma   90.00
#
_symmetry.space_group_name_H-M   'P 1'
#
loop_
_entity.id
_entity.type
_entity.pdbx_description
1 polymer ?
#
loop_
_entity_poly.entity_id
_entity_poly.type
_entity_poly.pdbx_seq_one_letter_code
_entity_poly.pdbx_strand_id
1 'polypeptide(L)'
;RGLLEHAWIYLLFLVIVIPVLAMAAHMADFGTYYPMYHLASRSWLDLGVWEALYVFQFFALEVFFRGFWLRGARALGSNAIFFMVCPYVMIHFPKPYLEACGALVAGVVLGSLSMKTRSIWAGFLVHATVAVLMDFLALDRRNALPTRLTPFSSVRLAFPHTSTVLVFVWFLAAAGLAVALWRRHRRGSAPPSVPGP
;
A
#
# COMPACT_ATOMS: atom_id res chain seq x y z
N ARG A 1 6.00 -20.31 7.48
CA ARG A 1 5.45 -19.81 6.19
C ARG A 1 5.67 -18.31 6.19
N GLY A 2 6.68 -17.86 5.45
CA GLY A 2 7.31 -16.55 5.63
C GLY A 2 6.83 -15.50 4.64
N LEU A 3 7.16 -14.23 4.88
CA LEU A 3 6.85 -13.09 4.03
C LEU A 3 7.33 -13.29 2.57
N LEU A 4 8.48 -13.97 2.40
CA LEU A 4 9.05 -14.31 1.08
C LEU A 4 8.22 -15.33 0.29
N GLU A 5 7.51 -16.24 0.96
CA GLU A 5 6.66 -17.26 0.30
C GLU A 5 5.44 -16.62 -0.38
N HIS A 6 5.01 -15.47 0.15
CA HIS A 6 3.87 -14.70 -0.32
C HIS A 6 4.26 -13.38 -1.01
N ALA A 7 5.55 -13.16 -1.29
CA ALA A 7 6.04 -11.94 -1.93
C ALA A 7 5.37 -11.67 -3.29
N TRP A 8 4.98 -12.70 -4.03
CA TRP A 8 4.23 -12.56 -5.28
C TRP A 8 2.86 -11.88 -5.09
N ILE A 9 2.22 -12.06 -3.93
CA ILE A 9 0.95 -11.38 -3.61
C ILE A 9 1.20 -9.89 -3.46
N TYR A 10 2.29 -9.52 -2.79
CA TYR A 10 2.70 -8.13 -2.65
C TYR A 10 3.03 -7.50 -4.01
N LEU A 11 3.78 -8.20 -4.87
CA LEU A 11 4.06 -7.74 -6.24
C LEU A 11 2.77 -7.55 -7.06
N LEU A 12 1.80 -8.46 -6.93
CA LEU A 12 0.48 -8.30 -7.55
C LEU A 12 -0.23 -7.04 -7.07
N PHE A 13 -0.20 -6.75 -5.77
CA PHE A 13 -0.74 -5.50 -5.24
C PHE A 13 -0.05 -4.28 -5.83
N LEU A 14 1.28 -4.25 -5.88
CA LEU A 14 2.01 -3.13 -6.47
C LEU A 14 1.64 -2.89 -7.94
N VAL A 15 1.53 -3.96 -8.73
CA VAL A 15 1.18 -3.89 -10.15
C VAL A 15 -0.21 -3.29 -10.36
N ILE A 16 -1.16 -3.57 -9.47
CA ILE A 16 -2.54 -3.07 -9.57
C ILE A 16 -2.69 -1.67 -8.97
N VAL A 17 -2.14 -1.47 -7.77
CA VAL A 17 -2.34 -0.25 -6.97
C VAL A 17 -1.65 0.96 -7.59
N ILE A 18 -0.43 0.80 -8.12
CA ILE A 18 0.32 1.94 -8.66
C ILE A 18 -0.43 2.59 -9.85
N PRO A 19 -0.91 1.86 -10.88
CA PRO A 19 -1.71 2.45 -11.95
C PRO A 19 -3.02 3.06 -11.45
N VAL A 20 -3.70 2.40 -10.52
CA VAL A 20 -4.96 2.92 -9.94
C VAL A 20 -4.74 4.25 -9.25
N LEU A 21 -3.70 4.38 -8.41
CA LEU A 21 -3.37 5.63 -7.74
C LEU A 21 -2.86 6.68 -8.73
N ALA A 22 -2.10 6.30 -9.75
CA ALA A 22 -1.67 7.22 -10.80
C ALA A 22 -2.86 7.82 -11.56
N MET A 23 -3.91 7.02 -11.83
CA MET A 23 -5.17 7.51 -12.39
C MET A 23 -5.94 8.38 -11.40
N ALA A 24 -6.06 7.95 -10.13
CA ALA A 24 -6.74 8.72 -9.09
C ALA A 24 -6.08 10.08 -8.83
N ALA A 25 -4.76 10.18 -9.02
CA ALA A 25 -4.00 11.42 -8.89
C ALA A 25 -4.37 12.51 -9.93
N HIS A 26 -5.14 12.16 -10.96
CA HIS A 26 -5.72 13.12 -11.90
C HIS A 26 -7.06 13.71 -11.42
N MET A 27 -7.65 13.20 -10.35
CA MET A 27 -8.89 13.72 -9.80
C MET A 27 -8.65 14.95 -8.94
N ALA A 28 -9.53 15.95 -9.04
CA ALA A 28 -9.39 17.21 -8.32
C ALA A 28 -9.30 17.00 -6.80
N ASP A 29 -10.17 16.13 -6.29
CA ASP A 29 -10.33 15.78 -4.88
C ASP A 29 -9.04 15.22 -4.27
N PHE A 30 -8.26 14.48 -5.06
CA PHE A 30 -7.03 13.83 -4.64
C PHE A 30 -5.95 14.85 -4.28
N GLY A 31 -5.69 15.80 -5.18
CA GLY A 31 -4.69 16.84 -4.98
C GLY A 31 -5.05 17.86 -3.90
N THR A 32 -6.34 18.00 -3.56
CA THR A 32 -6.79 18.84 -2.44
C THR A 32 -6.67 18.15 -1.10
N TYR A 33 -6.79 16.82 -1.06
CA TYR A 33 -6.75 16.04 0.18
C TYR A 33 -5.32 15.66 0.60
N TYR A 34 -4.45 15.34 -0.37
CA TYR A 34 -3.10 14.85 -0.12
C TYR A 34 -2.01 15.88 -0.44
N PRO A 35 -0.89 15.91 0.32
CA PRO A 35 -0.73 15.29 1.64
C PRO A 35 -1.67 15.88 2.68
N MET A 36 -2.10 15.07 3.65
CA MET A 36 -2.96 15.56 4.74
C MET A 36 -2.23 16.56 5.63
N TYR A 37 -0.89 16.53 5.67
CA TYR A 37 -0.09 17.59 6.26
C TYR A 37 0.25 18.65 5.21
N HIS A 38 -0.45 19.80 5.29
CA HIS A 38 -0.31 20.89 4.31
C HIS A 38 1.09 21.51 4.22
N LEU A 39 1.94 21.35 5.25
CA LEU A 39 3.31 21.86 5.24
C LEU A 39 4.34 20.80 4.81
N ALA A 40 3.92 19.62 4.36
CA ALA A 40 4.83 18.57 3.89
C ALA A 40 5.72 19.02 2.72
N SER A 41 5.22 19.92 1.86
CA SER A 41 5.98 20.47 0.72
C SER A 41 7.07 21.47 1.10
N ARG A 42 7.08 21.97 2.35
CA ARG A 42 8.00 23.01 2.81
C ARG A 42 9.46 22.53 2.82
N SER A 43 9.71 21.28 3.20
CA SER A 43 11.06 20.68 3.19
C SER A 43 11.02 19.16 3.20
N TRP A 44 12.13 18.52 2.79
CA TRP A 44 12.28 17.06 2.83
C TRP A 44 12.17 16.49 4.25
N LEU A 45 12.62 17.24 5.27
CA LEU A 45 12.45 16.87 6.66
C LEU A 45 10.97 16.87 7.07
N ASP A 46 10.20 17.89 6.67
CA ASP A 46 8.77 17.96 6.97
C ASP A 46 8.02 16.79 6.33
N LEU A 47 8.28 16.52 5.05
CA LEU A 47 7.73 15.36 4.36
C LEU A 47 8.15 14.06 5.03
N GLY A 48 9.45 13.88 5.34
CA GLY A 48 9.95 12.65 5.94
C GLY A 48 9.38 12.36 7.34
N VAL A 49 9.23 13.38 8.19
CA VAL A 49 8.60 13.23 9.51
C VAL A 49 7.12 12.91 9.35
N TRP A 50 6.43 13.59 8.43
CA TRP A 50 5.04 13.31 8.13
C TRP A 50 4.82 11.88 7.64
N GLU A 51 5.60 11.43 6.67
CA GLU A 51 5.54 10.06 6.13
C GLU A 51 5.83 9.02 7.21
N ALA A 52 6.79 9.26 8.10
CA ALA A 52 7.09 8.35 9.20
C ALA A 52 5.90 8.20 10.17
N LEU A 53 5.26 9.32 10.53
CA LEU A 53 4.04 9.31 11.35
C LEU A 53 2.88 8.64 10.63
N TYR A 54 2.73 8.91 9.34
CA TYR A 54 1.64 8.38 8.53
C TYR A 54 1.76 6.86 8.34
N VAL A 55 2.96 6.36 8.07
CA VAL A 55 3.27 4.92 8.04
C VAL A 55 3.05 4.28 9.42
N PHE A 56 3.48 4.93 10.49
CA PHE A 56 3.25 4.42 11.85
C PHE A 56 1.76 4.33 12.20
N GLN A 57 0.95 5.30 11.77
CA GLN A 57 -0.50 5.25 11.91
C GLN A 57 -1.07 3.99 11.23
N PHE A 58 -0.63 3.67 10.00
CA PHE A 58 -1.08 2.46 9.33
C PHE A 58 -0.62 1.17 10.01
N PHE A 59 0.56 1.16 10.61
CA PHE A 59 0.97 0.04 11.47
C PHE A 59 -0.02 -0.16 12.63
N ALA A 60 -0.38 0.91 13.33
CA ALA A 60 -1.35 0.86 14.42
C ALA A 60 -2.74 0.41 13.94
N LEU A 61 -3.21 0.89 12.79
CA LEU A 61 -4.48 0.46 12.18
C LEU A 61 -4.47 -1.03 11.83
N GLU A 62 -3.36 -1.55 11.29
CA GLU A 62 -3.24 -2.97 10.96
C GLU A 62 -3.21 -3.85 12.21
N VAL A 63 -2.48 -3.42 13.26
CA VAL A 63 -2.52 -4.08 14.56
C VAL A 63 -3.95 -4.08 15.12
N PHE A 64 -4.68 -2.97 15.01
CA PHE A 64 -6.04 -2.87 15.51
C PHE A 64 -7.03 -3.73 14.71
N PHE A 65 -7.16 -3.49 13.41
CA PHE A 65 -8.18 -4.16 12.58
C PHE A 65 -7.85 -5.63 12.32
N ARG A 66 -6.61 -5.96 11.97
CA ARG A 66 -6.22 -7.35 11.61
C ARG A 66 -5.66 -8.12 12.79
N GLY A 67 -4.95 -7.45 13.69
CA GLY A 67 -4.40 -8.06 14.90
C GLY A 67 -5.47 -8.28 15.98
N PHE A 68 -6.16 -7.24 16.40
CA PHE A 68 -7.12 -7.31 17.50
C PHE A 68 -8.54 -7.67 17.02
N TRP A 69 -9.15 -6.84 16.16
CA TRP A 69 -10.57 -6.94 15.83
C TRP A 69 -10.91 -8.25 15.10
N LEU A 70 -10.22 -8.52 13.99
CA LEU A 70 -10.45 -9.70 13.16
C LEU A 70 -10.20 -11.01 13.94
N ARG A 71 -9.22 -11.02 14.85
CA ARG A 71 -8.92 -12.19 15.69
C ARG A 71 -9.88 -12.35 16.86
N GLY A 72 -10.31 -11.24 17.47
CA GLY A 72 -11.33 -11.23 18.52
C GLY A 72 -12.68 -11.72 17.99
N ALA A 73 -13.01 -11.36 16.75
CA ALA A 73 -14.22 -11.79 16.06
C ALA A 73 -14.14 -13.21 15.45
N ARG A 74 -13.12 -14.02 15.76
CA ARG A 74 -12.94 -15.36 15.17
C ARG A 74 -14.14 -16.29 15.31
N ALA A 75 -14.97 -16.10 16.35
CA ALA A 75 -16.19 -16.87 16.56
C ALA A 75 -17.22 -16.69 15.43
N LEU A 76 -17.14 -15.59 14.69
CA LEU A 76 -18.00 -15.30 13.53
C LEU A 76 -17.52 -16.00 12.24
N GLY A 77 -16.43 -16.77 12.27
CA GLY A 77 -15.88 -17.41 11.07
C GLY A 77 -15.51 -16.38 10.00
N SER A 78 -15.90 -16.63 8.75
CA SER A 78 -15.66 -15.70 7.63
C SER A 78 -16.41 -14.37 7.78
N ASN A 79 -17.51 -14.34 8.53
CA ASN A 79 -18.27 -13.11 8.79
C ASN A 79 -17.48 -12.08 9.62
N ALA A 80 -16.43 -12.53 10.32
CA ALA A 80 -15.49 -11.65 11.02
C ALA A 80 -14.86 -10.60 10.10
N ILE A 81 -14.67 -10.92 8.81
CA ILE A 81 -14.14 -10.00 7.80
C ILE A 81 -15.10 -8.83 7.63
N PHE A 82 -16.38 -9.10 7.35
CA PHE A 82 -17.38 -8.05 7.13
C PHE A 82 -17.63 -7.23 8.40
N PHE A 83 -17.64 -7.88 9.56
CA PHE A 83 -17.76 -7.21 10.85
C PHE A 83 -16.59 -6.22 11.11
N MET A 84 -15.37 -6.57 10.71
CA MET A 84 -14.20 -5.70 10.78
C MET A 84 -14.21 -4.62 9.69
N VAL A 85 -14.66 -4.96 8.48
CA VAL A 85 -14.66 -4.06 7.33
C VAL A 85 -15.61 -2.88 7.52
N CYS A 86 -16.75 -3.06 8.17
CA CYS A 86 -17.68 -1.94 8.45
C CYS A 86 -16.99 -0.74 9.12
N PRO A 87 -16.43 -0.86 10.35
CA PRO A 87 -15.73 0.25 10.99
C PRO A 87 -14.47 0.68 10.23
N TYR A 88 -13.79 -0.24 9.53
CA TYR A 88 -12.65 0.09 8.68
C TYR A 88 -13.03 1.01 7.51
N VAL A 89 -14.20 0.83 6.89
CA VAL A 89 -14.68 1.71 5.82
C VAL A 89 -15.20 3.03 6.39
N MET A 90 -15.79 3.03 7.59
CA MET A 90 -16.28 4.25 8.24
C MET A 90 -15.17 5.29 8.46
N ILE A 91 -13.94 4.87 8.78
CA ILE A 91 -12.80 5.81 8.91
C ILE A 91 -12.35 6.41 7.56
N HIS A 92 -12.90 5.95 6.43
CA HIS A 92 -12.65 6.48 5.10
C HIS A 92 -13.78 7.41 4.61
N PHE A 93 -14.88 7.57 5.34
CA PHE A 93 -15.98 8.46 4.91
C PHE A 93 -15.58 9.93 4.69
N PRO A 94 -14.62 10.51 5.43
CA PRO A 94 -14.16 11.88 5.15
C PRO A 94 -13.26 12.02 3.91
N LYS A 95 -12.88 10.90 3.27
CA LYS A 95 -11.90 10.85 2.19
C LYS A 95 -12.56 10.89 0.81
N PRO A 96 -11.81 11.12 -0.28
CA PRO A 96 -12.35 11.06 -1.64
C PRO A 96 -13.14 9.77 -1.89
N TYR A 97 -14.27 9.89 -2.59
CA TYR A 97 -15.25 8.79 -2.75
C TYR A 97 -14.61 7.48 -3.25
N LEU A 98 -13.74 7.56 -4.25
CA LEU A 98 -13.06 6.39 -4.80
C LEU A 98 -12.12 5.71 -3.79
N GLU A 99 -11.57 6.45 -2.83
CA GLU A 99 -10.76 5.87 -1.76
C GLU A 99 -11.64 5.11 -0.76
N ALA A 100 -12.84 5.60 -0.44
CA ALA A 100 -13.79 4.86 0.39
C ALA A 100 -14.26 3.57 -0.29
N CYS A 101 -14.55 3.61 -1.60
CA CYS A 101 -14.85 2.41 -2.39
C CYS A 101 -13.67 1.44 -2.44
N GLY A 102 -12.46 1.97 -2.66
CA GLY A 102 -11.22 1.19 -2.65
C GLY A 102 -10.96 0.56 -1.28
N ALA A 103 -11.26 1.26 -0.18
CA ALA A 103 -11.13 0.76 1.17
C ALA A 103 -12.07 -0.41 1.44
N LEU A 104 -13.31 -0.40 0.94
CA LEU A 104 -14.20 -1.56 1.06
C LEU A 104 -13.57 -2.82 0.43
N VAL A 105 -13.10 -2.71 -0.81
CA VAL A 105 -12.48 -3.83 -1.54
C VAL A 105 -11.18 -4.27 -0.85
N ALA A 106 -10.30 -3.32 -0.54
CA ALA A 106 -9.03 -3.61 0.15
C ALA A 106 -9.26 -4.20 1.54
N GLY A 107 -10.28 -3.74 2.27
CA GLY A 107 -10.68 -4.26 3.57
C GLY A 107 -11.01 -5.74 3.52
N VAL A 108 -11.85 -6.14 2.56
CA VAL A 108 -12.23 -7.54 2.34
C VAL A 108 -11.04 -8.39 1.91
N VAL A 109 -10.26 -7.94 0.92
CA VAL A 109 -9.11 -8.71 0.40
C VAL A 109 -8.03 -8.87 1.46
N LEU A 110 -7.61 -7.79 2.12
CA LEU A 110 -6.56 -7.83 3.13
C LEU A 110 -7.04 -8.52 4.42
N GLY A 111 -8.32 -8.39 4.78
CA GLY A 111 -8.93 -9.16 5.86
C GLY A 111 -8.87 -10.67 5.59
N SER A 112 -9.27 -11.08 4.38
CA SER A 112 -9.19 -12.49 3.94
C SER A 112 -7.76 -13.02 3.96
N LEU A 113 -6.81 -12.22 3.46
CA LEU A 113 -5.39 -12.58 3.45
C LEU A 113 -4.85 -12.70 4.88
N SER A 114 -5.21 -11.80 5.77
CA SER A 114 -4.78 -11.84 7.17
C SER A 114 -5.35 -13.04 7.91
N MET A 115 -6.61 -13.42 7.68
CA MET A 115 -7.17 -14.66 8.24
C MET A 115 -6.40 -15.90 7.77
N LYS A 116 -6.07 -15.98 6.48
CA LYS A 116 -5.37 -17.12 5.89
C LYS A 116 -3.91 -17.22 6.33
N THR A 117 -3.21 -16.10 6.37
CA THR A 117 -1.76 -16.03 6.66
C THR A 117 -1.46 -15.85 8.15
N ARG A 118 -2.46 -15.47 8.96
CA ARG A 118 -2.32 -15.06 10.36
C ARG A 118 -1.25 -13.97 10.55
N SER A 119 -1.13 -13.07 9.59
CA SER A 119 -0.14 -11.99 9.57
C SER A 119 -0.79 -10.64 9.27
N ILE A 120 -0.24 -9.57 9.86
CA ILE A 120 -0.60 -8.17 9.55
C ILE A 120 0.31 -7.55 8.49
N TRP A 121 1.48 -8.15 8.25
CA TRP A 121 2.55 -7.52 7.49
C TRP A 121 2.20 -7.27 6.02
N ALA A 122 1.41 -8.16 5.42
CA ALA A 122 0.96 -7.95 4.04
C ALA A 122 0.04 -6.73 3.92
N GLY A 123 -0.89 -6.53 4.86
CA GLY A 123 -1.75 -5.35 4.90
C GLY A 123 -0.95 -4.09 5.20
N PHE A 124 -0.07 -4.15 6.18
CA PHE A 124 0.80 -3.03 6.56
C PHE A 124 1.67 -2.54 5.40
N LEU A 125 2.35 -3.44 4.69
CA LEU A 125 3.21 -3.04 3.56
C LEU A 125 2.39 -2.43 2.42
N VAL A 126 1.19 -2.94 2.16
CA VAL A 126 0.29 -2.36 1.14
C VAL A 126 -0.17 -0.98 1.57
N HIS A 127 -0.63 -0.80 2.81
CA HIS A 127 -1.04 0.50 3.34
C HIS A 127 0.10 1.51 3.35
N ALA A 128 1.28 1.14 3.86
CA ALA A 128 2.45 2.01 3.87
C ALA A 128 2.84 2.45 2.46
N THR A 129 2.79 1.52 1.48
CA THR A 129 3.07 1.87 0.09
C THR A 129 2.03 2.82 -0.50
N VAL A 130 0.75 2.55 -0.26
CA VAL A 130 -0.35 3.42 -0.72
C VAL A 130 -0.21 4.82 -0.11
N ALA A 131 0.04 4.90 1.20
CA ALA A 131 0.20 6.15 1.95
C ALA A 131 1.27 7.06 1.32
N VAL A 132 2.49 6.54 1.23
CA VAL A 132 3.64 7.25 0.67
C VAL A 132 3.37 7.61 -0.79
N LEU A 133 2.86 6.66 -1.58
CA LEU A 133 2.63 6.89 -2.99
C LEU A 133 1.60 7.99 -3.24
N MET A 134 0.55 8.09 -2.41
CA MET A 134 -0.47 9.12 -2.58
C MET A 134 0.11 10.53 -2.36
N ASP A 135 0.90 10.72 -1.31
CA ASP A 135 1.52 12.00 -1.01
C ASP A 135 2.53 12.42 -2.08
N PHE A 136 3.38 11.49 -2.52
CA PHE A 136 4.32 11.75 -3.61
C PHE A 136 3.62 12.08 -4.93
N LEU A 137 2.58 11.33 -5.31
CA LEU A 137 1.80 11.63 -6.51
C LEU A 137 1.11 12.98 -6.41
N ALA A 138 0.49 13.31 -5.27
CA ALA A 138 -0.18 14.59 -5.08
C ALA A 138 0.79 15.78 -5.14
N LEU A 139 2.00 15.63 -4.61
CA LEU A 139 3.04 16.65 -4.69
C LEU A 139 3.62 16.78 -6.11
N ASP A 140 3.93 15.66 -6.77
CA ASP A 140 4.45 15.63 -8.14
C ASP A 140 3.49 16.31 -9.12
N ARG A 141 2.19 16.00 -9.04
CA ARG A 141 1.16 16.58 -9.92
C ARG A 141 0.98 18.09 -9.79
N ARG A 142 1.33 18.66 -8.64
CA ARG A 142 1.28 20.10 -8.39
C ARG A 142 2.64 20.78 -8.55
N ASN A 143 3.67 20.04 -8.99
CA ASN A 143 5.07 20.50 -9.00
C ASN A 143 5.51 21.07 -7.63
N ALA A 144 5.04 20.46 -6.55
CA ALA A 144 5.18 20.93 -5.17
C ALA A 144 6.07 20.02 -4.32
N LEU A 145 6.87 19.15 -4.95
CA LEU A 145 7.86 18.35 -4.22
C LEU A 145 8.86 19.26 -3.49
N PRO A 146 9.26 18.91 -2.26
CA PRO A 146 10.20 19.72 -1.52
C PRO A 146 11.50 19.91 -2.28
N THR A 147 12.02 21.12 -2.23
CA THR A 147 13.35 21.43 -2.77
C THR A 147 14.36 21.71 -1.67
N ARG A 148 13.95 21.94 -0.42
CA ARG A 148 14.85 22.25 0.70
C ARG A 148 15.01 21.05 1.60
N LEU A 149 16.19 20.84 2.18
CA LEU A 149 16.41 19.75 3.14
C LEU A 149 15.61 19.95 4.44
N THR A 150 15.69 21.14 5.03
CA THR A 150 14.93 21.56 6.22
C THR A 150 14.25 22.92 5.93
N PRO A 151 13.28 23.37 6.75
CA PRO A 151 12.57 24.63 6.51
C PRO A 151 13.49 25.85 6.41
N PHE A 152 14.60 25.81 7.15
CA PHE A 152 15.56 26.90 7.27
C PHE A 152 16.83 26.69 6.44
N SER A 153 16.95 25.56 5.73
CA SER A 153 18.14 25.26 4.94
C SER A 153 18.20 26.13 3.67
N SER A 154 19.42 26.56 3.33
CA SER A 154 19.75 27.16 2.04
C SER A 154 20.05 26.12 0.95
N VAL A 155 20.29 24.86 1.34
CA VAL A 155 20.59 23.76 0.43
C VAL A 155 19.33 23.36 -0.32
N ARG A 156 19.41 23.40 -1.66
CA ARG A 156 18.35 22.96 -2.56
C ARG A 156 18.66 21.60 -3.16
N LEU A 157 17.83 20.61 -2.85
CA LEU A 157 17.81 19.26 -3.40
C LEU A 157 16.48 19.09 -4.15
N ALA A 158 16.50 19.31 -5.46
CA ALA A 158 15.36 19.02 -6.32
C ALA A 158 15.42 17.56 -6.77
N PHE A 159 14.28 16.88 -6.77
CA PHE A 159 14.16 15.53 -7.32
C PHE A 159 13.22 15.54 -8.53
N PRO A 160 13.73 15.80 -9.74
CA PRO A 160 12.89 16.03 -10.93
C PRO A 160 12.33 14.75 -11.57
N HIS A 161 12.71 13.56 -11.07
CA HIS A 161 12.44 12.29 -11.74
C HIS A 161 11.52 11.35 -10.94
N THR A 162 10.67 11.89 -10.06
CA THR A 162 9.74 11.11 -9.22
C THR A 162 8.84 10.22 -10.07
N SER A 163 8.17 10.77 -11.08
CA SER A 163 7.33 10.00 -12.00
C SER A 163 8.11 8.89 -12.73
N THR A 164 9.35 9.15 -13.17
CA THR A 164 10.19 8.14 -13.82
C THR A 164 10.56 6.99 -12.88
N VAL A 165 10.89 7.31 -11.62
CA VAL A 165 11.18 6.31 -10.58
C VAL A 165 9.96 5.45 -10.31
N LEU A 166 8.77 6.04 -10.22
CA LEU A 166 7.53 5.29 -10.00
C LEU A 166 7.24 4.30 -11.14
N VAL A 167 7.39 4.74 -12.39
CA VAL A 167 7.23 3.87 -13.57
C VAL A 167 8.26 2.74 -13.55
N PHE A 168 9.51 3.04 -13.23
CA PHE A 168 10.58 2.04 -13.13
C PHE A 168 10.29 1.00 -12.04
N VAL A 169 9.90 1.44 -10.84
CA VAL A 169 9.49 0.55 -9.74
C VAL A 169 8.32 -0.34 -10.15
N TRP A 170 7.34 0.21 -10.87
CA TRP A 170 6.21 -0.56 -11.38
C TRP A 170 6.63 -1.64 -12.39
N PHE A 171 7.51 -1.30 -13.34
CA PHE A 171 8.05 -2.30 -14.29
C PHE A 171 8.84 -3.40 -13.60
N LEU A 172 9.65 -3.07 -12.60
CA LEU A 172 10.35 -4.07 -11.78
C LEU A 172 9.37 -4.97 -11.02
N ALA A 173 8.30 -4.41 -10.46
CA ALA A 173 7.27 -5.17 -9.79
C ALA A 173 6.54 -6.12 -10.75
N ALA A 174 6.19 -5.64 -11.95
CA ALA A 174 5.54 -6.43 -13.00
C ALA A 174 6.44 -7.57 -13.51
N ALA A 175 7.72 -7.29 -13.78
CA ALA A 175 8.69 -8.30 -14.19
C ALA A 175 8.89 -9.35 -13.08
N GLY A 176 9.04 -8.91 -11.83
CA GLY A 176 9.14 -9.79 -10.68
C GLY A 176 7.92 -10.69 -10.51
N LEU A 177 6.71 -10.13 -10.70
CA LEU A 177 5.46 -10.89 -10.66
C LEU A 177 5.41 -11.93 -11.77
N ALA A 178 5.75 -11.57 -13.01
CA ALA A 178 5.79 -12.49 -14.15
C ALA A 178 6.74 -13.67 -13.89
N VAL A 179 7.95 -13.39 -13.39
CA VAL A 179 8.92 -14.42 -13.01
C VAL A 179 8.38 -15.31 -11.89
N ALA A 180 7.75 -14.73 -10.86
CA ALA A 180 7.18 -15.49 -9.75
C ALA A 180 6.05 -16.44 -10.20
N LEU A 181 5.15 -15.94 -11.05
CA LEU A 181 4.06 -16.74 -11.61
C LEU A 181 4.58 -17.86 -12.53
N TRP A 182 5.56 -17.55 -13.39
CA TRP A 182 6.20 -18.53 -14.26
C TRP A 182 6.90 -19.65 -13.47
N ARG A 183 7.64 -19.31 -12.41
CA ARG A 183 8.28 -20.30 -11.52
C ARG A 183 7.24 -21.20 -10.85
N ARG A 184 6.10 -20.65 -10.43
CA ARG A 184 5.01 -21.41 -9.81
C ARG A 184 4.32 -22.34 -10.81
N HIS A 185 4.05 -21.87 -12.02
CA HIS A 185 3.53 -22.69 -13.11
C HIS A 185 4.46 -23.88 -13.36
N ARG A 186 5.76 -23.63 -13.57
CA ARG A 186 6.75 -24.71 -13.80
C ARG A 186 6.85 -25.74 -12.68
N ARG A 187 6.74 -25.32 -11.41
CA ARG A 187 6.71 -26.25 -10.27
C ARG A 187 5.45 -27.12 -10.24
N GLY A 188 4.31 -26.59 -10.68
CA GLY A 188 3.07 -27.35 -10.80
C GLY A 188 3.01 -28.27 -12.02
N SER A 189 3.81 -27.99 -13.06
CA SER A 189 3.91 -28.81 -14.28
C SER A 189 4.94 -29.95 -14.19
N ALA A 190 5.70 -30.07 -13.10
CA ALA A 190 6.69 -31.13 -12.94
C ALA A 190 5.98 -32.48 -12.72
N PRO A 191 6.34 -33.55 -13.46
CA PRO A 191 5.76 -34.87 -13.24
C PRO A 191 6.06 -35.35 -11.81
N PRO A 192 5.13 -36.10 -11.17
CA PRO A 192 5.37 -36.62 -9.83
C PRO A 192 6.62 -37.49 -9.83
N SER A 193 7.50 -37.27 -8.85
CA SER A 193 8.69 -38.11 -8.66
C SER A 193 8.24 -39.53 -8.38
N VAL A 194 8.59 -40.47 -9.26
CA VAL A 194 8.43 -41.90 -9.00
C VAL A 194 9.31 -42.24 -7.80
N PRO A 195 8.77 -42.80 -6.71
CA PRO A 195 9.60 -43.26 -5.60
C PRO A 195 10.57 -44.33 -6.13
N GLY A 196 11.86 -44.13 -5.88
CA GLY A 196 12.90 -45.10 -6.23
C GLY A 196 12.74 -46.42 -5.46
N PRO A 197 13.37 -47.50 -5.95
CA PRO A 197 13.22 -48.85 -5.41
C PRO A 197 13.71 -48.98 -3.95
#